data_AF-A0A661K5I3-F1
#
_entry.id   AF-A0A661K5I3-F1
#
_cell.length_a   1.000
_cell.length_b   1.000
_cell.length_c   1.000
_cell.angle_alpha   90.00
_cell.angle_beta   90.00
_cell.angle_gamma   90.00
#
_symmetry.space_group_name_H-M   'P 1'
#
loop_
_entity.id
_entity.type
_entity.pdbx_description
1 polymer ?
#
loop_
_entity_poly.entity_id
_entity_poly.type
_entity_poly.pdbx_seq_one_letter_code
_entity_poly.pdbx_strand_id
1 'polypeptide(L)'
;MRVLNPLPDHKSAFRLIRDRLPHGEIAAVGHRVVHGGESFSGSVMIDDAVLKAIEENVPLAPLHNPANLQGIKVAMELFPDVPHVAVFDTAFHQDMAPEVFLYPLPYDLHRRYGIKEVQLSRDLPHLCRL
;
A
#
# COMPACT_ATOMS: atom_id res chain seq x y z
N MET A 1 -17.34 -22.98 -3.16
CA MET A 1 -16.35 -23.39 -2.14
C MET A 1 -16.81 -22.85 -0.80
N ARG A 2 -17.35 -23.69 0.08
CA ARG A 2 -17.80 -23.26 1.43
C ARG A 2 -16.61 -23.40 2.38
N VAL A 3 -16.13 -22.31 2.93
CA VAL A 3 -15.11 -22.36 3.99
C VAL A 3 -15.82 -22.88 5.23
N LEU A 4 -15.58 -24.15 5.59
CA LEU A 4 -16.29 -24.82 6.70
C LEU A 4 -15.75 -24.39 8.08
N ASN A 5 -14.62 -23.68 8.13
CA ASN A 5 -14.01 -23.19 9.36
C ASN A 5 -13.87 -21.65 9.33
N PRO A 6 -14.18 -20.94 10.43
CA PRO A 6 -13.92 -19.51 10.52
C PRO A 6 -12.42 -19.20 10.37
N LEU A 7 -12.11 -18.15 9.61
CA LEU A 7 -10.75 -17.61 9.42
C LEU A 7 -10.64 -16.29 10.20
N PRO A 8 -10.19 -16.31 11.47
CA PRO A 8 -10.27 -15.15 12.36
C PRO A 8 -9.26 -14.05 12.03
N ASP A 9 -8.18 -14.36 11.29
CA ASP A 9 -7.09 -13.43 11.02
C ASP A 9 -6.40 -13.71 9.67
N HIS A 10 -5.57 -12.78 9.23
CA HIS A 10 -4.78 -12.90 8.00
C HIS A 10 -3.91 -14.18 8.00
N LYS A 11 -3.34 -14.59 9.14
CA LYS A 11 -2.45 -15.75 9.24
C LYS A 11 -3.17 -17.05 8.93
N SER A 12 -4.38 -17.22 9.44
CA SER A 12 -5.24 -18.37 9.16
C SER A 12 -5.62 -18.45 7.68
N ALA A 13 -5.91 -17.31 7.06
CA ALA A 13 -6.24 -17.23 5.65
C ALA A 13 -5.05 -17.58 4.76
N PHE A 14 -3.86 -17.01 5.01
CA PHE A 14 -2.67 -17.31 4.23
C PHE A 14 -2.21 -18.77 4.36
N ARG A 15 -2.34 -19.37 5.54
CA ARG A 15 -2.06 -20.81 5.71
C ARG A 15 -2.98 -21.67 4.85
N LEU A 16 -4.28 -21.36 4.83
CA LEU A 16 -5.22 -22.07 3.97
C LEU A 16 -4.85 -21.94 2.48
N ILE A 17 -4.46 -20.74 2.04
CA ILE A 17 -4.02 -20.50 0.66
C ILE A 17 -2.78 -21.34 0.35
N ARG A 18 -1.76 -21.27 1.21
CA ARG A 18 -0.52 -22.05 1.07
C ARG A 18 -0.80 -23.55 0.96
N ASP A 19 -1.64 -24.09 1.83
CA ASP A 19 -1.94 -25.53 1.89
C ASP A 19 -2.78 -25.99 0.68
N ARG A 20 -3.44 -25.07 -0.02
CA ARG A 20 -4.25 -25.36 -1.22
C ARG A 20 -3.49 -25.19 -2.52
N LEU A 21 -2.37 -24.46 -2.51
CA LEU A 21 -1.52 -24.26 -3.68
C LEU A 21 -0.50 -25.41 -3.78
N PRO A 22 -0.20 -25.90 -4.99
CA PRO A 22 0.88 -26.86 -5.18
C PRO A 22 2.22 -26.26 -4.72
N HIS A 23 3.03 -27.05 -4.02
CA HIS A 23 4.35 -26.61 -3.59
C HIS A 23 5.22 -26.22 -4.81
N GLY A 24 5.79 -25.02 -4.79
CA GLY A 24 6.74 -24.55 -5.81
C GLY A 24 6.16 -23.73 -6.97
N GLU A 25 4.86 -23.44 -7.00
CA GLU A 25 4.26 -22.66 -8.10
C GLU A 25 4.26 -21.13 -7.88
N ILE A 26 4.48 -20.66 -6.66
CA ILE A 26 4.45 -19.22 -6.37
C ILE A 26 5.81 -18.60 -6.69
N ALA A 27 5.89 -17.92 -7.83
CA ALA A 27 7.10 -17.23 -8.27
C ALA A 27 7.31 -15.84 -7.62
N ALA A 28 6.24 -15.19 -7.17
CA ALA A 28 6.27 -13.88 -6.51
C ALA A 28 4.98 -13.61 -5.72
N VAL A 29 5.02 -12.67 -4.76
CA VAL A 29 3.85 -12.16 -4.04
C VAL A 29 3.77 -10.63 -4.16
N GLY A 30 2.70 -10.13 -4.78
CA GLY A 30 2.40 -8.70 -4.85
C GLY A 30 1.46 -8.26 -3.72
N HIS A 31 1.80 -7.15 -3.07
CA HIS A 31 1.05 -6.55 -1.97
C HIS A 31 0.52 -5.19 -2.38
N ARG A 32 -0.80 -5.02 -2.37
CA ARG A 32 -1.40 -3.70 -2.57
C ARG A 32 -1.24 -2.87 -1.30
N VAL A 33 -0.69 -1.67 -1.43
CA VAL A 33 -0.46 -0.74 -0.32
C VAL A 33 -1.11 0.59 -0.66
N VAL A 34 -1.94 1.11 0.25
CA VAL A 34 -2.71 2.33 -0.02
C VAL A 34 -1.80 3.54 -0.10
N HIS A 35 -0.90 3.75 0.86
CA HIS A 35 -0.06 4.95 0.89
C HIS A 35 1.40 4.63 1.21
N GLY A 36 2.30 4.95 0.28
CA GLY A 36 3.76 4.85 0.46
C GLY A 36 4.45 6.17 0.83
N GLY A 37 3.69 7.21 1.16
CA GLY A 37 4.19 8.58 1.29
C GLY A 37 4.70 9.14 -0.04
N GLU A 38 5.73 9.99 0.05
CA GLU A 38 6.47 10.56 -1.10
C GLU A 38 7.71 9.72 -1.46
N SER A 39 8.00 8.69 -0.66
CA SER A 39 9.22 7.90 -0.79
C SER A 39 9.20 6.93 -1.97
N PHE A 40 8.02 6.61 -2.51
CA PHE A 40 7.86 5.64 -3.59
C PHE A 40 6.93 6.15 -4.70
N SER A 41 7.49 6.26 -5.91
CA SER A 41 6.78 6.64 -7.14
C SER A 41 6.41 5.44 -8.03
N GLY A 42 6.64 4.21 -7.56
CA GLY A 42 6.39 2.99 -8.31
C GLY A 42 6.35 1.76 -7.43
N SER A 43 6.09 0.60 -8.03
CA SER A 43 6.18 -0.69 -7.35
C SER A 43 7.64 -1.00 -7.00
N VAL A 44 7.89 -1.52 -5.80
CA VAL A 44 9.24 -1.80 -5.30
C VAL A 44 9.32 -3.19 -4.67
N MET A 45 10.50 -3.80 -4.74
CA MET A 45 10.81 -5.00 -3.96
C MET A 45 10.73 -4.66 -2.47
N ILE A 46 10.11 -5.53 -1.68
CA ILE A 46 9.96 -5.30 -0.24
C ILE A 46 11.27 -5.64 0.46
N ASP A 47 11.81 -4.65 1.18
CA ASP A 47 12.88 -4.77 2.15
C ASP A 47 12.49 -4.06 3.47
N ASP A 48 13.41 -4.04 4.44
CA ASP A 48 13.17 -3.39 5.75
C ASP A 48 12.88 -1.88 5.63
N ALA A 49 13.48 -1.21 4.64
CA ALA A 49 13.25 0.22 4.42
C ALA A 49 11.83 0.48 3.88
N VAL A 50 11.34 -0.39 2.99
CA VAL A 50 9.96 -0.36 2.49
C VAL A 50 8.97 -0.61 3.63
N LEU A 51 9.21 -1.63 4.46
CA LEU A 51 8.34 -1.93 5.60
C LEU A 51 8.25 -0.74 6.57
N LYS A 52 9.40 -0.14 6.90
CA LYS A 52 9.47 1.04 7.78
C LYS A 52 8.73 2.23 7.18
N ALA A 53 8.91 2.49 5.89
CA ALA A 53 8.22 3.59 5.23
C ALA A 53 6.70 3.39 5.19
N ILE A 54 6.20 2.16 4.98
CA ILE A 54 4.76 1.89 5.07
C ILE A 54 4.22 2.14 6.49
N GLU A 55 5.02 1.79 7.51
CA GLU A 55 4.69 2.02 8.93
C GLU A 55 4.66 3.51 9.29
N GLU A 56 5.65 4.29 8.84
CA GLU A 56 5.69 5.74 9.02
C GLU A 56 4.51 6.46 8.35
N ASN A 57 3.94 5.87 7.30
CA ASN A 57 2.77 6.40 6.59
C ASN A 57 1.42 5.89 7.14
N VAL A 58 1.41 5.13 8.24
CA VAL A 58 0.17 4.74 8.94
C VAL A 58 -0.72 5.94 9.30
N PRO A 59 -0.20 7.09 9.78
CA PRO A 59 -1.04 8.26 10.05
C PRO A 59 -1.80 8.79 8.83
N LEU A 60 -1.29 8.58 7.61
CA LEU A 60 -1.94 8.99 6.36
C LEU A 60 -3.01 7.98 5.90
N ALA A 61 -2.87 6.70 6.26
CA ALA A 61 -3.82 5.64 5.91
C ALA A 61 -4.08 4.68 7.09
N PRO A 62 -4.63 5.17 8.22
CA PRO A 62 -4.65 4.42 9.49
C PRO A 62 -5.54 3.17 9.46
N LEU A 63 -6.55 3.15 8.61
CA LEU A 63 -7.44 2.00 8.45
C LEU A 63 -6.89 0.94 7.49
N HIS A 64 -5.84 1.24 6.72
CA HIS A 64 -5.36 0.37 5.64
C HIS A 64 -3.93 -0.11 5.87
N ASN A 65 -2.99 0.81 6.09
CA ASN A 65 -1.56 0.48 6.18
C ASN A 65 -1.24 -0.53 7.31
N PRO A 66 -1.85 -0.48 8.51
CA PRO A 66 -1.60 -1.50 9.54
C PRO A 66 -2.00 -2.92 9.10
N ALA A 67 -3.17 -3.06 8.46
CA ALA A 67 -3.65 -4.36 7.97
C ALA A 67 -2.77 -4.87 6.81
N ASN A 68 -2.38 -3.98 5.90
CA ASN A 68 -1.48 -4.30 4.80
C ASN A 68 -0.11 -4.77 5.31
N LEU A 69 0.48 -4.06 6.29
CA LEU A 69 1.73 -4.46 6.95
C LEU A 69 1.65 -5.83 7.60
N GLN A 70 0.56 -6.11 8.30
CA GLN A 70 0.34 -7.42 8.90
C GLN A 70 0.29 -8.52 7.83
N GLY A 71 -0.43 -8.28 6.74
CA GLY A 71 -0.51 -9.19 5.60
C GLY A 71 0.86 -9.45 4.96
N ILE A 72 1.65 -8.39 4.73
CA ILE A 72 3.00 -8.48 4.18
C ILE A 72 3.89 -9.34 5.08
N LYS A 73 3.96 -9.02 6.39
CA LYS A 73 4.80 -9.74 7.36
C LYS A 73 4.43 -11.23 7.43
N VAL A 74 3.14 -11.53 7.51
CA VAL A 74 2.64 -12.92 7.52
C VAL A 74 2.97 -13.65 6.22
N ALA A 75 2.85 -13.00 5.07
CA ALA A 75 3.19 -13.61 3.79
C ALA A 75 4.70 -13.89 3.69
N MET A 76 5.56 -12.97 4.14
CA MET A 76 7.01 -13.15 4.18
C MET A 76 7.42 -14.31 5.11
N GLU A 77 6.73 -14.47 6.25
CA GLU A 77 6.93 -15.64 7.14
C GLU A 77 6.57 -16.97 6.46
N LEU A 78 5.54 -16.97 5.61
CA LEU A 78 5.02 -18.19 4.99
C LEU A 78 5.70 -18.55 3.67
N PHE A 79 6.28 -17.56 2.99
CA PHE A 79 6.92 -17.70 1.68
C PHE A 79 8.30 -17.01 1.67
N PRO A 80 9.24 -17.39 2.57
CA PRO A 80 10.49 -16.66 2.77
C PRO A 80 11.41 -16.65 1.54
N ASP A 81 11.31 -17.65 0.68
CA ASP A 81 12.16 -17.80 -0.52
C ASP A 81 11.55 -17.15 -1.77
N VAL A 82 10.38 -16.53 -1.65
CA VAL A 82 9.65 -15.93 -2.77
C VAL A 82 9.86 -14.42 -2.77
N PRO A 83 10.09 -13.75 -3.91
CA PRO A 83 10.17 -12.31 -3.96
C PRO A 83 8.83 -11.63 -3.62
N HIS A 84 8.88 -10.64 -2.73
CA HIS A 84 7.74 -9.81 -2.33
C HIS A 84 7.84 -8.41 -2.96
N VAL A 85 6.73 -7.88 -3.48
CA VAL A 85 6.65 -6.56 -4.12
C VAL A 85 5.53 -5.74 -3.49
N ALA A 86 5.80 -4.48 -3.12
CA ALA A 86 4.79 -3.52 -2.73
C ALA A 86 4.33 -2.72 -3.96
N VAL A 87 3.02 -2.61 -4.15
CA VAL A 87 2.37 -1.86 -5.23
C VAL A 87 1.53 -0.76 -4.59
N PHE A 88 1.95 0.50 -4.74
CA PHE A 88 1.32 1.62 -4.07
C PHE A 88 0.22 2.26 -4.92
N ASP A 89 -0.97 2.44 -4.35
CA ASP A 89 -2.08 3.14 -5.03
C ASP A 89 -1.72 4.62 -5.32
N THR A 90 -0.84 5.22 -4.51
CA THR A 90 -0.36 6.60 -4.69
C THR A 90 0.75 6.76 -5.73
N ALA A 91 1.34 5.68 -6.25
CA ALA A 91 2.47 5.75 -7.17
C ALA A 91 2.11 6.44 -8.49
N PHE A 92 0.95 6.12 -9.07
CA PHE A 92 0.48 6.68 -10.34
C PHE A 92 0.24 8.20 -10.31
N HIS A 93 0.11 8.77 -9.11
CA HIS A 93 -0.32 10.13 -8.87
C HIS A 93 0.83 11.06 -8.42
N GLN A 94 2.06 10.55 -8.30
CA GLN A 94 3.20 11.34 -7.81
C GLN A 94 3.68 12.41 -8.80
N ASP A 95 3.44 12.26 -10.10
CA ASP A 95 3.89 13.21 -11.13
C ASP A 95 2.94 14.42 -11.29
N MET A 96 1.94 14.57 -10.42
CA MET A 96 1.03 15.72 -10.46
C MET A 96 1.75 17.02 -10.08
N ALA A 97 1.41 18.10 -10.78
CA ALA A 97 1.94 19.42 -10.46
C ALA A 97 1.41 19.90 -9.08
N PRO A 98 2.20 20.67 -8.31
CA PRO A 98 1.81 21.15 -6.98
C PRO A 98 0.46 21.86 -6.92
N GLU A 99 0.14 22.66 -7.93
CA GLU A 99 -1.14 23.35 -8.10
C GLU A 99 -2.36 22.43 -8.17
N VAL A 100 -2.17 21.14 -8.43
CA VAL A 100 -3.24 20.15 -8.60
C VAL A 100 -3.50 19.36 -7.31
N PHE A 101 -2.49 19.14 -6.47
CA PHE A 101 -2.62 18.32 -5.26
C PHE A 101 -2.63 19.12 -3.94
N LEU A 102 -2.25 20.39 -3.97
CA LEU A 102 -2.24 21.23 -2.77
C LEU A 102 -3.64 21.77 -2.47
N TYR A 103 -4.11 21.54 -1.25
CA TYR A 103 -5.31 22.19 -0.75
C TYR A 103 -5.08 23.70 -0.53
N PRO A 104 -6.14 24.54 -0.62
CA PRO A 104 -6.09 25.97 -0.30
C PRO A 104 -6.04 26.19 1.23
N LEU A 105 -5.04 25.59 1.87
CA LEU A 105 -4.73 25.63 3.29
C LEU A 105 -3.32 26.21 3.49
N PRO A 106 -2.94 26.65 4.70
CA PRO A 106 -1.58 27.09 4.97
C PRO A 106 -0.56 26.02 4.55
N TYR A 107 0.39 26.39 3.70
CA TYR A 107 1.40 25.49 3.12
C TYR A 107 2.18 24.69 4.18
N ASP A 108 2.31 25.26 5.38
CA ASP A 108 2.99 24.63 6.50
C ASP A 108 2.31 23.33 7.00
N LEU A 109 1.00 23.17 6.78
CA LEU A 109 0.29 21.93 7.08
C LEU A 109 0.69 20.80 6.13
N HIS A 110 0.87 21.10 4.85
CA HIS A 110 1.39 20.14 3.88
C HIS A 110 2.81 19.70 4.28
N ARG A 111 3.72 20.64 4.57
CA ARG A 111 5.10 20.30 4.97
C ARG A 111 5.19 19.47 6.26
N ARG A 112 4.37 19.79 7.27
CA ARG A 112 4.44 19.13 8.57
C ARG A 112 3.74 17.77 8.61
N TYR A 113 2.65 17.63 7.87
CA TYR A 113 1.75 16.48 8.00
C TYR A 113 1.56 15.68 6.71
N GLY A 114 2.20 16.07 5.61
CA GLY A 114 2.07 15.40 4.32
C GLY A 114 0.66 15.49 3.71
N ILE A 115 -0.17 16.42 4.18
CA ILE A 115 -1.56 16.58 3.71
C ILE A 115 -1.54 17.10 2.28
N LYS A 116 -2.06 16.29 1.35
CA LYS A 116 -2.30 16.63 -0.05
C LYS A 116 -3.31 15.67 -0.65
N GLU A 117 -3.86 16.02 -1.80
CA GLU A 117 -4.68 15.12 -2.59
C GLU A 117 -3.79 14.10 -3.31
N VAL A 118 -4.03 12.80 -3.08
CA VAL A 118 -3.18 11.72 -3.61
C VAL A 118 -3.90 10.83 -4.64
N GLN A 119 -5.16 11.16 -4.93
CA GLN A 119 -5.98 10.45 -5.88
C GLN A 119 -6.89 11.45 -6.57
N LEU A 120 -6.75 11.61 -7.89
CA LEU A 120 -7.65 12.40 -8.71
C LEU A 120 -8.25 11.51 -9.80
N SER A 121 -9.55 11.64 -10.04
CA SER A 121 -10.13 11.10 -11.26
C SER A 121 -9.61 11.92 -12.45
N ARG A 122 -9.32 11.26 -13.58
CA ARG A 122 -8.85 11.89 -14.83
C ARG A 122 -9.78 12.99 -15.36
N ASP A 123 -11.00 13.11 -14.84
CA ASP A 123 -12.07 13.94 -15.37
C ASP A 123 -12.11 15.37 -14.80
N LEU A 124 -11.04 15.84 -14.13
CA LEU A 124 -11.00 17.14 -13.45
C LEU A 124 -10.12 18.24 -14.07
N PRO A 125 -9.94 18.39 -15.40
CA PRO A 125 -9.10 19.46 -15.95
C PRO A 125 -9.68 20.88 -15.77
N HIS A 126 -10.86 21.06 -15.15
CA HIS A 126 -11.57 22.34 -15.04
C HIS A 126 -11.58 22.95 -13.63
N LEU A 127 -11.12 22.23 -12.59
CA LEU A 127 -11.28 22.69 -11.20
C LEU A 127 -10.11 23.53 -10.66
N CYS A 128 -9.00 23.67 -11.39
CA CYS A 128 -7.86 24.54 -11.03
C CYS A 128 -7.94 25.97 -11.61
N ARG A 129 -9.14 26.54 -11.78
CA ARG A 129 -9.33 27.95 -12.15
C ARG A 129 -10.23 28.67 -11.15
N LEU A 130 -9.80 28.77 -9.89
CA LEU A 130 -10.34 29.72 -8.92
C LEU A 130 -9.20 30.29 -8.08
#